data_AF-A0A9P8F526-F1
#
_entry.id   AF-A0A9P8F526-F1
#
_cell.length_a   1.000
_cell.length_b   1.000
_cell.length_c   1.000
_cell.angle_alpha   90.00
_cell.angle_beta   90.00
_cell.angle_gamma   90.00
#
_symmetry.space_group_name_H-M   'P 1'
#
loop_
_entity.id
_entity.type
_entity.pdbx_description
1 polymer ?
#
loop_
_entity_poly.entity_id
_entity_poly.type
_entity_poly.pdbx_seq_one_letter_code
_entity_poly.pdbx_strand_id
1 'polypeptide(L)'
;QASSSHAMEARSMDPDSDTQSSEEESRSIIPEMVRRVADQFELNATGLPGLETLVNLTPRLETLTNLASRLDTRNRPATPSAELKRAYNRIEESLSPIGALKPNTIGLEPGTQSSTIRLAETLCNTLAFTVSSIEISYRGVASPMDGGTGTFLDTISEQSMKTLRILSETVRTATAIAAVKSGMPEFLRETRVHNSWAGQLKKVFGDESGEDPALPYASLFGHDLFTFFASCAINEVPMGENMHHILRLCYSAELIKVIVTFLCRDAVVDAQQDSNLGSWDLSGIKLFQTWSKEHDAIKFSPNISGSRLSQQEFWNLNWNVPALGKLIDAYALAFLRKALLLTHVHFGVDFTGSHASPDLSELQRLSKTLRLPSPQEVIGKLGNDEGFQMVAARWINSVLVSTAAKERLRTDAQYLSHPSIFELVGLPKHYDTLTEEAIKRRCPTTGKEVTDPAICLFCGEIFCSQASCCMTDRNKGGCYQHREKCSGNIGIFINIRKCMVLFLHHSHGSWYHAPYLDRHGEVDPTLRRHHQLFLNQKRYDKLLREAWLNHGIPSVISRRLEGDMNTGGWETL
;
A
#
# COMPACT_ATOMS: atom_id res chain seq x y z
N GLN A 1 -71.79 52.72 28.76
CA GLN A 1 -70.75 52.16 29.64
C GLN A 1 -71.21 50.78 30.09
N ALA A 2 -70.25 49.83 30.13
CA ALA A 2 -70.32 48.48 30.70
C ALA A 2 -70.88 47.31 29.85
N SER A 3 -69.98 46.32 29.72
CA SER A 3 -70.12 44.84 29.72
C SER A 3 -70.82 44.09 28.58
N SER A 4 -70.10 43.12 27.99
CA SER A 4 -70.52 41.71 27.95
C SER A 4 -69.39 40.74 27.55
N SER A 5 -69.44 39.57 28.18
CA SER A 5 -68.67 38.32 28.03
C SER A 5 -68.94 37.56 26.71
N HIS A 6 -68.01 36.70 26.26
CA HIS A 6 -68.16 35.23 26.26
C HIS A 6 -67.06 34.44 25.51
N ALA A 7 -66.65 33.36 26.18
CA ALA A 7 -66.08 32.06 25.82
C ALA A 7 -65.73 31.68 24.36
N MET A 8 -64.56 31.03 24.25
CA MET A 8 -64.03 30.25 23.13
C MET A 8 -64.77 28.92 22.92
N GLU A 9 -65.08 28.59 21.66
CA GLU A 9 -65.38 27.24 21.19
C GLU A 9 -64.15 26.65 20.48
N ALA A 10 -63.81 25.41 20.81
CA ALA A 10 -62.82 24.60 20.13
C ALA A 10 -63.52 23.58 19.22
N ARG A 11 -63.06 23.46 17.97
CA ARG A 11 -63.29 22.29 17.10
C ARG A 11 -62.02 21.94 16.32
N SER A 12 -61.77 20.64 16.31
CA SER A 12 -60.62 19.87 15.81
C SER A 12 -60.41 19.92 14.30
N MET A 13 -59.13 19.99 13.87
CA MET A 13 -58.66 19.45 12.59
C MET A 13 -57.29 18.77 12.81
N ASP A 14 -57.19 17.52 12.37
CA ASP A 14 -55.99 16.67 12.41
C ASP A 14 -54.84 17.22 11.55
N PRO A 15 -53.57 17.08 11.96
CA PRO A 15 -52.42 17.32 11.12
C PRO A 15 -51.66 16.01 10.86
N ASP A 16 -52.06 15.26 9.83
CA ASP A 16 -51.23 14.20 9.24
C ASP A 16 -51.23 14.40 7.72
N SER A 17 -50.24 15.11 7.19
CA SER A 17 -49.86 15.01 5.76
C SER A 17 -48.52 15.64 5.34
N ASP A 18 -47.82 16.41 6.19
CA ASP A 18 -46.62 17.15 5.72
C ASP A 18 -45.25 16.68 6.28
N THR A 19 -45.16 15.52 6.92
CA THR A 19 -43.90 15.05 7.55
C THR A 19 -43.20 13.88 6.83
N GLN A 20 -43.73 13.35 5.73
CA GLN A 20 -43.12 12.20 5.06
C GLN A 20 -42.06 12.55 3.99
N SER A 21 -41.96 13.79 3.51
CA SER A 21 -41.00 14.14 2.45
C SER A 21 -39.61 14.55 2.95
N SER A 22 -39.44 14.93 4.22
CA SER A 22 -38.15 15.38 4.78
C SER A 22 -37.36 14.29 5.51
N GLU A 23 -38.01 13.18 5.89
CA GLU A 23 -37.35 12.02 6.51
C GLU A 23 -36.74 11.03 5.48
N GLU A 24 -37.17 11.07 4.21
CA GLU A 24 -36.59 10.22 3.15
C GLU A 24 -35.32 10.83 2.52
N GLU A 25 -35.22 12.16 2.40
CA GLU A 25 -33.99 12.83 1.91
C GLU A 25 -32.81 12.66 2.89
N SER A 26 -33.09 12.49 4.19
CA SER A 26 -32.09 12.28 5.24
C SER A 26 -31.66 10.82 5.42
N ARG A 27 -32.28 9.86 4.70
CA ARG A 27 -31.89 8.43 4.67
C ARG A 27 -30.95 8.08 3.53
N SER A 28 -30.58 9.06 2.73
CA SER A 28 -29.55 8.96 1.70
C SER A 28 -28.15 8.98 2.35
N ILE A 29 -27.65 7.80 2.75
CA ILE A 29 -26.35 7.56 3.43
C ILE A 29 -25.12 7.90 2.55
N ILE A 30 -25.33 8.38 1.32
CA ILE A 30 -24.27 8.71 0.36
C ILE A 30 -24.21 10.23 0.22
N PRO A 31 -23.04 10.89 0.43
CA PRO A 31 -22.88 12.29 0.09
C PRO A 31 -23.28 12.50 -1.38
N GLU A 32 -24.17 13.45 -1.65
CA GLU A 32 -24.71 13.72 -2.99
C GLU A 32 -23.61 13.84 -4.07
N MET A 33 -22.42 14.28 -3.68
CA MET A 33 -21.19 14.31 -4.50
C MET A 33 -20.76 12.94 -5.04
N VAL A 34 -20.85 11.85 -4.26
CA VAL A 34 -20.50 10.50 -4.69
C VAL A 34 -21.52 9.95 -5.70
N ARG A 35 -22.82 10.27 -5.53
CA ARG A 35 -23.85 9.93 -6.53
C ARG A 35 -23.68 10.70 -7.83
N ARG A 36 -23.51 12.02 -7.78
CA ARG A 36 -23.28 12.84 -8.98
C ARG A 36 -22.06 12.36 -9.78
N VAL A 37 -21.04 11.85 -9.09
CA VAL A 37 -19.85 11.29 -9.74
C VAL A 37 -20.11 9.88 -10.29
N ALA A 38 -20.84 9.01 -9.57
CA ALA A 38 -21.29 7.72 -10.10
C ALA A 38 -22.13 7.91 -11.39
N ASP A 39 -23.05 8.88 -11.38
CA ASP A 39 -23.87 9.28 -12.53
C ASP A 39 -23.00 9.82 -13.69
N GLN A 40 -21.96 10.61 -13.39
CA GLN A 40 -20.98 11.07 -14.39
C GLN A 40 -20.15 9.91 -14.99
N PHE A 41 -19.91 8.83 -14.25
CA PHE A 41 -19.23 7.63 -14.72
C PHE A 41 -20.15 6.64 -15.45
N GLU A 42 -21.47 6.79 -15.34
CA GLU A 42 -22.49 5.89 -15.91
C GLU A 42 -22.94 6.25 -17.33
N LEU A 43 -22.69 7.47 -17.81
CA LEU A 43 -23.25 7.97 -19.07
C LEU A 43 -22.77 7.29 -20.37
N ASN A 44 -21.94 6.24 -20.33
CA ASN A 44 -21.56 5.46 -21.52
C ASN A 44 -21.45 3.93 -21.31
N ALA A 45 -22.06 3.37 -20.25
CA ALA A 45 -22.03 1.92 -20.00
C ALA A 45 -23.39 1.22 -20.14
N THR A 46 -24.33 1.80 -20.90
CA THR A 46 -25.59 1.13 -21.27
C THR A 46 -25.30 0.05 -22.33
N GLY A 47 -24.90 -1.14 -21.88
CA GLY A 47 -24.71 -2.27 -22.79
C GLY A 47 -24.25 -3.61 -22.20
N LEU A 48 -24.13 -3.79 -20.88
CA LEU A 48 -23.75 -5.08 -20.30
C LEU A 48 -24.78 -5.54 -19.24
N PRO A 49 -25.71 -6.43 -19.60
CA PRO A 49 -26.59 -7.08 -18.62
C PRO A 49 -25.72 -8.00 -17.75
N GLY A 50 -25.63 -7.73 -16.44
CA GLY A 50 -24.87 -8.59 -15.51
C GLY A 50 -24.30 -7.94 -14.23
N LEU A 51 -24.62 -6.68 -13.91
CA LEU A 51 -24.23 -6.10 -12.61
C LEU A 51 -24.84 -6.90 -11.43
N GLU A 52 -26.05 -7.42 -11.61
CA GLU A 52 -26.76 -8.28 -10.65
C GLU A 52 -25.98 -9.53 -10.22
N THR A 53 -25.06 -10.06 -11.03
CA THR A 53 -24.31 -11.28 -10.68
C THR A 53 -23.12 -11.06 -9.75
N LEU A 54 -22.59 -9.83 -9.61
CA LEU A 54 -21.63 -9.53 -8.52
C LEU A 54 -22.36 -9.27 -7.20
N VAL A 55 -23.57 -8.73 -7.30
CA VAL A 55 -24.46 -8.50 -6.17
C VAL A 55 -24.99 -9.84 -5.61
N ASN A 56 -25.19 -10.85 -6.46
CA ASN A 56 -25.75 -12.15 -6.08
C ASN A 56 -24.75 -13.22 -5.59
N LEU A 57 -23.45 -12.92 -5.43
CA LEU A 57 -22.44 -13.90 -4.97
C LEU A 57 -22.00 -13.71 -3.50
N THR A 58 -22.97 -13.64 -2.58
CA THR A 58 -22.67 -13.71 -1.14
C THR A 58 -23.68 -14.57 -0.38
N PRO A 59 -23.44 -15.89 -0.21
CA PRO A 59 -24.17 -16.68 0.78
C PRO A 59 -23.84 -16.28 2.24
N ARG A 60 -23.00 -15.25 2.46
CA ARG A 60 -22.61 -14.71 3.77
C ARG A 60 -23.24 -13.37 4.14
N LEU A 61 -24.02 -12.74 3.24
CA LEU A 61 -24.64 -11.46 3.57
C LEU A 61 -25.77 -11.63 4.60
N GLU A 62 -26.51 -12.74 4.59
CA GLU A 62 -27.54 -13.03 5.58
C GLU A 62 -26.99 -13.15 7.01
N THR A 63 -25.70 -13.47 7.18
CA THR A 63 -25.05 -13.50 8.51
C THR A 63 -24.64 -12.11 8.99
N LEU A 64 -24.47 -11.13 8.08
CA LEU A 64 -24.07 -9.76 8.38
C LEU A 64 -25.28 -8.83 8.59
N THR A 65 -26.38 -9.00 7.85
CA THR A 65 -27.67 -8.40 8.22
C THR A 65 -28.12 -8.90 9.58
N ASN A 66 -27.77 -10.14 9.95
CA ASN A 66 -27.93 -10.68 11.31
C ASN A 66 -26.97 -10.09 12.35
N LEU A 67 -25.81 -9.53 11.99
CA LEU A 67 -24.91 -8.84 12.93
C LEU A 67 -25.33 -7.39 13.18
N ALA A 68 -25.78 -6.70 12.12
CA ALA A 68 -26.41 -5.38 12.23
C ALA A 68 -27.77 -5.47 12.96
N SER A 69 -28.59 -6.48 12.69
CA SER A 69 -29.86 -6.68 13.43
C SER A 69 -29.68 -7.30 14.82
N ARG A 70 -28.55 -7.97 15.12
CA ARG A 70 -28.15 -8.29 16.51
C ARG A 70 -27.72 -7.07 17.32
N LEU A 71 -27.41 -5.95 16.66
CA LEU A 71 -27.22 -4.65 17.30
C LEU A 71 -28.54 -3.86 17.40
N ASP A 72 -29.63 -4.35 16.80
CA ASP A 72 -30.90 -3.62 16.65
C ASP A 72 -32.08 -4.26 17.39
N THR A 73 -31.87 -4.70 18.64
CA THR A 73 -32.99 -4.95 19.54
C THR A 73 -32.85 -4.10 20.79
N ARG A 74 -33.43 -2.89 20.71
CA ARG A 74 -34.03 -2.14 21.85
C ARG A 74 -33.31 -2.32 23.20
N ASN A 75 -32.20 -1.60 23.41
CA ASN A 75 -31.80 -0.95 24.68
C ASN A 75 -30.28 -0.70 24.74
N ARG A 76 -29.89 0.59 24.64
CA ARG A 76 -28.52 1.15 24.83
C ARG A 76 -27.42 0.55 23.92
N PRO A 77 -26.48 1.37 23.42
CA PRO A 77 -25.28 0.81 22.80
C PRO A 77 -24.58 -0.05 23.85
N ALA A 78 -24.46 -1.35 23.58
CA ALA A 78 -23.74 -2.28 24.45
C ALA A 78 -22.34 -1.69 24.64
N THR A 79 -22.03 -1.26 25.86
CA THR A 79 -20.68 -0.83 26.18
C THR A 79 -19.75 -1.97 25.78
N PRO A 80 -18.66 -1.70 25.02
CA PRO A 80 -17.72 -2.75 24.65
C PRO A 80 -17.35 -3.52 25.91
N SER A 81 -17.42 -4.86 25.86
CA SER A 81 -17.22 -5.68 27.05
C SER A 81 -15.91 -5.27 27.74
N ALA A 82 -15.87 -5.33 29.08
CA ALA A 82 -14.68 -4.92 29.82
C ALA A 82 -13.42 -5.66 29.31
N GLU A 83 -13.59 -6.90 28.86
CA GLU A 83 -12.55 -7.72 28.24
C GLU A 83 -12.09 -7.17 26.89
N LEU A 84 -13.00 -6.76 26.00
CA LEU A 84 -12.66 -6.17 24.71
C LEU A 84 -11.86 -4.87 24.89
N LYS A 85 -12.29 -4.00 25.81
CA LYS A 85 -11.56 -2.77 26.14
C LYS A 85 -10.15 -3.07 26.66
N ARG A 86 -10.01 -4.06 27.55
CA ARG A 86 -8.69 -4.49 28.05
C ARG A 86 -7.80 -5.01 26.93
N ALA A 87 -8.35 -5.77 25.98
CA ALA A 87 -7.58 -6.30 24.85
C ALA A 87 -7.00 -5.18 23.97
N TYR A 88 -7.81 -4.20 23.57
CA TYR A 88 -7.34 -3.09 22.73
C TYR A 88 -6.42 -2.11 23.47
N ASN A 89 -6.64 -1.90 24.77
CA ASN A 89 -5.69 -1.14 25.58
C ASN A 89 -4.32 -1.83 25.64
N ARG A 90 -4.25 -3.17 25.72
CA ARG A 90 -2.96 -3.90 25.65
C ARG A 90 -2.27 -3.74 24.29
N ILE A 91 -3.03 -3.69 23.20
CA ILE A 91 -2.47 -3.41 21.86
C ILE A 91 -1.89 -1.99 21.86
N GLU A 92 -2.61 -1.00 22.39
CA GLU A 92 -2.16 0.38 22.52
C GLU A 92 -0.87 0.49 23.36
N GLU A 93 -0.83 -0.19 24.50
CA GLU A 93 0.34 -0.28 25.41
C GLU A 93 1.55 -0.94 24.72
N SER A 94 1.31 -1.90 23.81
CA SER A 94 2.38 -2.57 23.05
C SER A 94 2.93 -1.71 21.91
N LEU A 95 2.09 -0.87 21.31
CA LEU A 95 2.46 0.00 20.18
C LEU A 95 3.06 1.35 20.62
N SER A 96 2.76 1.81 21.83
CA SER A 96 3.26 3.08 22.36
C SER A 96 4.81 3.16 22.46
N PRO A 97 5.53 2.14 22.98
CA PRO A 97 6.99 2.20 23.13
C PRO A 97 7.75 2.31 21.81
N ILE A 98 7.22 1.68 20.75
CA ILE A 98 7.81 1.75 19.40
C ILE A 98 7.45 3.04 18.66
N GLY A 99 6.71 3.96 19.32
CA GLY A 99 6.35 5.25 18.77
C GLY A 99 5.28 5.21 17.68
N ALA A 100 4.63 4.06 17.45
CA ALA A 100 3.65 3.87 16.38
C ALA A 100 2.39 4.75 16.53
N LEU A 101 2.13 5.25 17.74
CA LEU A 101 0.96 6.10 18.06
C LEU A 101 1.31 7.59 18.19
N LYS A 102 2.54 7.99 17.82
CA LYS A 102 2.97 9.40 17.90
C LYS A 102 2.32 10.22 16.79
N PRO A 103 1.88 11.47 17.06
CA PRO A 103 1.49 12.39 16.00
C PRO A 103 2.68 12.59 15.04
N ASN A 104 2.43 12.50 13.73
CA ASN A 104 3.42 12.46 12.63
C ASN A 104 4.00 11.08 12.29
N THR A 105 3.45 9.98 12.81
CA THR A 105 3.73 8.65 12.25
C THR A 105 3.11 8.55 10.85
N ILE A 106 3.79 7.89 9.91
CA ILE A 106 3.34 7.76 8.51
C ILE A 106 1.89 7.25 8.47
N GLY A 107 1.03 8.02 7.79
CA GLY A 107 -0.39 7.69 7.60
C GLY A 107 -1.32 8.05 8.77
N LEU A 108 -0.89 8.83 9.76
CA LEU A 108 -1.77 9.43 10.77
C LEU A 108 -2.11 10.87 10.42
N GLU A 109 -3.38 11.26 10.61
CA GLU A 109 -3.83 12.63 10.36
C GLU A 109 -3.25 13.59 11.42
N PRO A 110 -2.60 14.70 11.02
CA PRO A 110 -2.09 15.70 11.95
C PRO A 110 -3.22 16.31 12.78
N GLY A 111 -3.07 16.32 14.11
CA GLY A 111 -4.04 16.94 15.02
C GLY A 111 -5.05 15.99 15.67
N THR A 112 -5.03 14.69 15.34
CA THR A 112 -5.85 13.69 16.03
C THR A 112 -5.44 13.56 17.50
N GLN A 113 -6.20 14.17 18.40
CA GLN A 113 -5.90 14.17 19.85
C GLN A 113 -6.28 12.86 20.55
N SER A 114 -7.26 12.13 20.05
CA SER A 114 -7.72 10.86 20.64
C SER A 114 -6.75 9.72 20.37
N SER A 115 -6.24 9.08 21.43
CA SER A 115 -5.32 7.93 21.31
C SER A 115 -5.98 6.70 20.70
N THR A 116 -7.29 6.51 20.94
CA THR A 116 -8.05 5.39 20.36
C THR A 116 -8.26 5.57 18.86
N ILE A 117 -8.38 6.81 18.36
CA ILE A 117 -8.46 7.08 16.92
C ILE A 117 -7.10 6.81 16.27
N ARG A 118 -6.00 7.29 16.87
CA ARG A 118 -4.64 6.98 16.40
C ARG A 118 -4.37 5.48 16.36
N LEU A 119 -4.89 4.72 17.33
CA LEU A 119 -4.80 3.27 17.32
C LEU A 119 -5.54 2.66 16.11
N ALA A 120 -6.77 3.09 15.83
CA ALA A 120 -7.55 2.61 14.69
C ALA A 120 -6.87 2.93 13.35
N GLU A 121 -6.39 4.16 13.16
CA GLU A 121 -5.63 4.58 11.97
C GLU A 121 -4.33 3.77 11.80
N THR A 122 -3.58 3.58 12.91
CA THR A 122 -2.35 2.76 12.89
C THR A 122 -2.64 1.32 12.48
N LEU A 123 -3.71 0.73 13.00
CA LEU A 123 -4.12 -0.64 12.65
C LEU A 123 -4.60 -0.73 11.19
N CYS A 124 -5.30 0.28 10.68
CA CYS A 124 -5.68 0.38 9.27
C CYS A 124 -4.45 0.38 8.35
N ASN A 125 -3.46 1.24 8.63
CA ASN A 125 -2.20 1.26 7.90
C ASN A 125 -1.46 -0.07 8.02
N THR A 126 -1.47 -0.69 9.21
CA THR A 126 -0.87 -2.01 9.43
C THR A 126 -1.52 -3.07 8.53
N LEU A 127 -2.85 -3.08 8.38
CA LEU A 127 -3.54 -3.97 7.46
C LEU A 127 -3.11 -3.73 6.01
N ALA A 128 -3.14 -2.48 5.55
CA ALA A 128 -2.76 -2.11 4.18
C ALA A 128 -1.31 -2.51 3.85
N PHE A 129 -0.37 -2.23 4.75
CA PHE A 129 1.03 -2.61 4.60
C PHE A 129 1.25 -4.12 4.69
N THR A 130 0.45 -4.83 5.49
CA THR A 130 0.51 -6.31 5.57
C THR A 130 0.00 -6.94 4.27
N VAL A 131 -1.10 -6.44 3.71
CA VAL A 131 -1.61 -6.87 2.39
C VAL A 131 -0.57 -6.60 1.31
N SER A 132 0.04 -5.41 1.30
CA SER A 132 1.09 -5.05 0.35
C SER A 132 2.34 -5.93 0.50
N SER A 133 2.74 -6.24 1.73
CA SER A 133 3.89 -7.11 2.01
C SER A 133 3.68 -8.55 1.53
N ILE A 134 2.47 -9.07 1.73
CA ILE A 134 2.09 -10.40 1.23
C ILE A 134 2.03 -10.37 -0.30
N GLU A 135 1.47 -9.35 -0.93
CA GLU A 135 1.51 -9.25 -2.40
C GLU A 135 2.95 -9.27 -2.92
N ILE A 136 3.85 -8.48 -2.31
CA ILE A 136 5.27 -8.41 -2.66
C ILE A 136 5.96 -9.78 -2.56
N SER A 137 5.68 -10.56 -1.51
CA SER A 137 6.36 -11.84 -1.30
C SER A 137 5.95 -12.93 -2.31
N TYR A 138 4.81 -12.77 -2.99
CA TYR A 138 4.32 -13.69 -4.02
C TYR A 138 4.57 -13.21 -5.45
N ARG A 139 5.27 -12.08 -5.66
CA ARG A 139 5.66 -11.66 -7.00
C ARG A 139 6.62 -12.66 -7.65
N GLY A 140 6.33 -13.06 -8.88
CA GLY A 140 7.09 -14.09 -9.60
C GLY A 140 6.72 -15.52 -9.23
N VAL A 141 5.79 -15.74 -8.30
CA VAL A 141 5.25 -17.06 -7.99
C VAL A 141 4.12 -17.38 -8.99
N ALA A 142 4.21 -18.54 -9.65
CA ALA A 142 3.20 -18.96 -10.60
C ALA A 142 1.85 -19.24 -9.90
N SER A 143 0.76 -18.68 -10.44
CA SER A 143 -0.59 -19.01 -9.96
C SER A 143 -1.00 -20.41 -10.46
N PRO A 144 -1.50 -21.31 -9.58
CA PRO A 144 -2.00 -22.61 -9.97
C PRO A 144 -3.23 -22.42 -10.85
N MET A 145 -3.23 -23.02 -12.03
CA MET A 145 -4.38 -22.95 -12.95
C MET A 145 -5.54 -23.83 -12.48
N ASP A 146 -5.24 -24.89 -11.72
CA ASP A 146 -6.22 -25.84 -11.18
C ASP A 146 -6.73 -25.46 -9.77
N GLY A 147 -6.37 -24.26 -9.29
CA GLY A 147 -6.77 -23.76 -7.98
C GLY A 147 -8.25 -23.37 -7.92
N GLY A 148 -8.81 -23.35 -6.70
CA GLY A 148 -10.24 -23.08 -6.50
C GLY A 148 -10.69 -21.70 -6.99
N THR A 149 -9.83 -20.69 -6.94
CA THR A 149 -10.11 -19.34 -7.46
C THR A 149 -9.49 -19.08 -8.83
N GLY A 150 -8.48 -19.86 -9.23
CA GLY A 150 -7.73 -19.63 -10.47
C GLY A 150 -6.84 -18.38 -10.42
N THR A 151 -6.61 -17.85 -9.21
CA THR A 151 -5.83 -16.61 -8.97
C THR A 151 -4.65 -16.89 -8.04
N PHE A 152 -3.80 -15.87 -7.82
CA PHE A 152 -2.69 -16.01 -6.87
C PHE A 152 -3.16 -16.23 -5.41
N LEU A 153 -4.44 -15.99 -5.08
CA LEU A 153 -4.98 -16.29 -3.74
C LEU A 153 -4.78 -17.76 -3.34
N ASP A 154 -4.85 -18.67 -4.32
CA ASP A 154 -4.68 -20.11 -4.11
C ASP A 154 -3.25 -20.48 -3.69
N THR A 155 -2.27 -19.60 -3.93
CA THR A 155 -0.88 -19.79 -3.48
C THR A 155 -0.65 -19.33 -2.05
N ILE A 156 -1.47 -18.43 -1.53
CA ILE A 156 -1.25 -17.80 -0.24
C ILE A 156 -1.47 -18.83 0.86
N SER A 157 -0.49 -18.97 1.75
CA SER A 157 -0.58 -19.90 2.87
C SER A 157 -1.84 -19.67 3.72
N GLU A 158 -2.47 -20.75 4.21
CA GLU A 158 -3.61 -20.64 5.11
C GLU A 158 -3.31 -19.81 6.37
N GLN A 159 -2.06 -19.86 6.84
CA GLN A 159 -1.62 -19.08 8.00
C GLN A 159 -1.68 -17.58 7.68
N SER A 160 -1.12 -17.15 6.56
CA SER A 160 -1.17 -15.75 6.11
C SER A 160 -2.61 -15.28 5.93
N MET A 161 -3.47 -16.11 5.33
CA MET A 161 -4.89 -15.83 5.16
C MET A 161 -5.64 -15.68 6.50
N LYS A 162 -5.38 -16.56 7.46
CA LYS A 162 -5.95 -16.49 8.81
C LYS A 162 -5.48 -15.21 9.53
N THR A 163 -4.19 -14.89 9.47
CA THR A 163 -3.63 -13.68 10.06
C THR A 163 -4.26 -12.41 9.47
N LEU A 164 -4.38 -12.33 8.15
CA LEU A 164 -5.02 -11.19 7.47
C LEU A 164 -6.49 -11.03 7.87
N ARG A 165 -7.25 -12.13 7.95
CA ARG A 165 -8.66 -12.10 8.39
C ARG A 165 -8.80 -11.64 9.84
N ILE A 166 -7.95 -12.15 10.73
CA ILE A 166 -7.90 -11.72 12.15
C ILE A 166 -7.53 -10.25 12.25
N LEU A 167 -6.52 -9.79 11.49
CA LEU A 167 -6.09 -8.39 11.49
C LEU A 167 -7.21 -7.48 10.98
N SER A 168 -7.84 -7.84 9.86
CA SER A 168 -8.99 -7.11 9.29
C SER A 168 -10.12 -6.93 10.32
N GLU A 169 -10.50 -8.01 11.00
CA GLU A 169 -11.53 -7.98 12.03
C GLU A 169 -11.11 -7.18 13.27
N THR A 170 -9.81 -7.21 13.61
CA THR A 170 -9.22 -6.39 14.67
C THR A 170 -9.31 -4.91 14.33
N VAL A 171 -9.01 -4.52 13.08
CA VAL A 171 -9.11 -3.12 12.64
C VAL A 171 -10.56 -2.64 12.66
N ARG A 172 -11.49 -3.45 12.15
CA ARG A 172 -12.93 -3.15 12.13
C ARG A 172 -13.45 -2.89 13.55
N THR A 173 -13.05 -3.75 14.48
CA THR A 173 -13.43 -3.62 15.90
C THR A 173 -12.75 -2.41 16.56
N ALA A 174 -11.46 -2.14 16.29
CA ALA A 174 -10.77 -0.95 16.79
C ALA A 174 -11.48 0.34 16.35
N THR A 175 -11.87 0.40 15.08
CA THR A 175 -12.59 1.54 14.48
C THR A 175 -13.94 1.73 15.17
N ALA A 176 -14.72 0.66 15.36
CA ALA A 176 -15.97 0.70 16.12
C ALA A 176 -15.78 1.18 17.57
N ILE A 177 -14.72 0.72 18.26
CA ILE A 177 -14.41 1.16 19.64
C ILE A 177 -14.02 2.64 19.68
N ALA A 178 -13.21 3.11 18.74
CA ALA A 178 -12.83 4.53 18.63
C ALA A 178 -14.07 5.42 18.43
N ALA A 179 -15.02 4.91 17.65
CA ALA A 179 -16.29 5.56 17.38
C ALA A 179 -17.15 5.67 18.67
N VAL A 180 -17.21 4.61 19.48
CA VAL A 180 -17.96 4.59 20.77
C VAL A 180 -17.30 5.44 21.86
N LYS A 181 -15.97 5.37 22.04
CA LYS A 181 -15.25 6.09 23.11
C LYS A 181 -15.29 7.61 22.95
N SER A 182 -15.52 8.11 21.74
CA SER A 182 -15.57 9.56 21.47
C SER A 182 -16.82 10.25 22.06
N GLY A 183 -17.73 9.51 22.71
CA GLY A 183 -18.84 10.07 23.48
C GLY A 183 -19.94 10.71 22.64
N MET A 184 -20.03 10.34 21.36
CA MET A 184 -20.92 10.94 20.37
C MET A 184 -22.17 10.06 20.16
N PRO A 185 -23.39 10.64 20.04
CA PRO A 185 -24.57 9.96 19.53
C PRO A 185 -24.27 9.23 18.21
N GLU A 186 -25.01 8.17 17.92
CA GLU A 186 -24.86 7.33 16.72
C GLU A 186 -24.77 8.14 15.41
N PHE A 187 -25.56 9.20 15.29
CA PHE A 187 -25.53 10.17 14.18
C PHE A 187 -24.20 10.96 14.06
N LEU A 188 -23.55 11.32 15.19
CA LEU A 188 -22.26 12.01 15.19
C LEU A 188 -21.07 11.04 15.01
N ARG A 189 -21.30 9.75 15.25
CA ARG A 189 -20.37 8.66 14.98
C ARG A 189 -20.16 8.50 13.47
N GLU A 190 -21.27 8.48 12.76
CA GLU A 190 -21.35 8.71 11.32
C GLU A 190 -20.62 10.02 10.98
N THR A 191 -20.92 11.16 11.62
CA THR A 191 -20.31 12.45 11.22
C THR A 191 -18.78 12.50 11.33
N ARG A 192 -18.10 11.86 12.30
CA ARG A 192 -16.62 11.86 12.35
C ARG A 192 -15.97 10.88 11.38
N VAL A 193 -16.52 9.68 11.23
CA VAL A 193 -16.06 8.73 10.22
C VAL A 193 -16.35 9.29 8.83
N HIS A 194 -17.50 9.94 8.64
CA HIS A 194 -17.84 10.75 7.48
C HIS A 194 -16.97 11.98 7.32
N ASN A 195 -16.50 12.66 8.35
CA ASN A 195 -15.58 13.79 8.18
C ASN A 195 -14.18 13.31 7.79
N SER A 196 -13.73 12.17 8.33
CA SER A 196 -12.50 11.50 7.88
C SER A 196 -12.66 11.03 6.44
N TRP A 197 -13.76 10.36 6.11
CA TRP A 197 -14.07 9.87 4.77
C TRP A 197 -14.34 11.00 3.77
N ALA A 198 -15.01 12.07 4.16
CA ALA A 198 -15.21 13.27 3.36
C ALA A 198 -13.88 14.01 3.18
N GLY A 199 -13.02 14.04 4.18
CA GLY A 199 -11.63 14.48 4.04
C GLY A 199 -10.88 13.64 2.99
N GLN A 200 -11.01 12.31 3.06
CA GLN A 200 -10.42 11.38 2.08
C GLN A 200 -11.02 11.58 0.67
N LEU A 201 -12.32 11.77 0.53
CA LEU A 201 -12.99 12.05 -0.75
C LEU A 201 -12.64 13.44 -1.27
N LYS A 202 -12.44 14.45 -0.41
CA LYS A 202 -11.89 15.75 -0.81
C LYS A 202 -10.51 15.60 -1.42
N LYS A 203 -9.66 14.68 -0.90
CA LYS A 203 -8.37 14.38 -1.53
C LYS A 203 -8.55 13.87 -2.95
N VAL A 204 -9.57 13.05 -3.17
CA VAL A 204 -9.93 12.46 -4.46
C VAL A 204 -10.54 13.47 -5.43
N PHE A 205 -11.44 14.35 -4.99
CA PHE A 205 -12.20 15.22 -5.91
C PHE A 205 -11.65 16.65 -5.99
N GLY A 206 -10.68 16.97 -5.13
CA GLY A 206 -10.28 18.34 -4.84
C GLY A 206 -11.25 19.01 -3.88
N ASP A 207 -10.82 20.11 -3.27
CA ASP A 207 -11.69 20.96 -2.47
C ASP A 207 -12.18 22.15 -3.32
N GLU A 208 -13.49 22.27 -3.54
CA GLU A 208 -14.08 23.45 -4.19
C GLU A 208 -14.12 24.67 -3.25
N SER A 209 -13.82 24.50 -1.96
CA SER A 209 -13.90 25.56 -0.95
C SER A 209 -12.75 26.57 -0.97
N GLY A 210 -11.72 26.34 -1.79
CA GLY A 210 -10.58 27.27 -1.90
C GLY A 210 -9.58 27.20 -0.75
N GLU A 211 -9.61 26.15 0.08
CA GLU A 211 -8.54 25.88 1.05
C GLU A 211 -7.20 25.64 0.34
N ASP A 212 -6.12 26.16 0.93
CA ASP A 212 -4.81 26.30 0.30
C ASP A 212 -4.27 24.92 -0.21
N PRO A 213 -4.10 24.74 -1.53
CA PRO A 213 -3.59 23.50 -2.14
C PRO A 213 -2.15 23.13 -1.72
N ALA A 214 -1.50 23.97 -0.91
CA ALA A 214 -0.15 23.75 -0.40
C ALA A 214 -0.02 22.63 0.66
N LEU A 215 -1.11 22.07 1.18
CA LEU A 215 -1.04 20.96 2.15
C LEU A 215 -1.00 19.58 1.45
N PRO A 216 0.09 18.79 1.58
CA PRO A 216 0.21 17.45 0.98
C PRO A 216 -0.93 16.49 1.36
N TYR A 217 -1.50 16.68 2.54
CA TYR A 217 -2.61 15.91 3.08
C TYR A 217 -3.92 16.10 2.31
N ALA A 218 -4.00 17.07 1.38
CA ALA A 218 -5.18 17.36 0.56
C ALA A 218 -5.13 16.75 -0.86
N SER A 219 -4.04 16.05 -1.25
CA SER A 219 -3.86 15.52 -2.61
C SER A 219 -3.97 14.00 -2.69
N LEU A 220 -4.78 13.48 -3.62
CA LEU A 220 -4.87 12.04 -3.91
C LEU A 220 -3.51 11.43 -4.29
N PHE A 221 -2.76 12.08 -5.17
CA PHE A 221 -1.47 11.56 -5.64
C PHE A 221 -0.35 11.75 -4.61
N GLY A 222 -0.56 12.55 -3.56
CA GLY A 222 0.33 12.65 -2.40
C GLY A 222 0.34 11.42 -1.49
N HIS A 223 -0.53 10.43 -1.74
CA HIS A 223 -0.66 9.22 -0.93
C HIS A 223 -0.45 7.92 -1.74
N ASP A 224 -0.24 6.80 -1.04
CA ASP A 224 -0.39 5.46 -1.62
C ASP A 224 -1.88 5.17 -1.82
N LEU A 225 -2.30 5.04 -3.09
CA LEU A 225 -3.69 4.86 -3.49
C LEU A 225 -4.30 3.54 -3.02
N PHE A 226 -3.48 2.51 -2.82
CA PHE A 226 -3.96 1.27 -2.21
C PHE A 226 -4.22 1.46 -0.72
N THR A 227 -3.34 2.16 -0.02
CA THR A 227 -3.55 2.48 1.40
C THR A 227 -4.81 3.34 1.58
N PHE A 228 -5.01 4.33 0.71
CA PHE A 228 -6.23 5.11 0.64
C PHE A 228 -7.49 4.23 0.45
N PHE A 229 -7.45 3.30 -0.51
CA PHE A 229 -8.54 2.35 -0.74
C PHE A 229 -8.81 1.49 0.50
N ALA A 230 -7.77 0.98 1.16
CA ALA A 230 -7.89 0.21 2.39
C ALA A 230 -8.51 1.03 3.54
N SER A 231 -8.15 2.31 3.67
CA SER A 231 -8.78 3.22 4.62
C SER A 231 -10.25 3.45 4.31
N CYS A 232 -10.64 3.60 3.04
CA CYS A 232 -12.04 3.70 2.65
C CYS A 232 -12.82 2.40 2.96
N ALA A 233 -12.22 1.24 2.67
CA ALA A 233 -12.82 -0.06 2.95
C ALA A 233 -13.14 -0.25 4.44
N ILE A 234 -12.21 0.13 5.31
CA ILE A 234 -12.34 -0.04 6.77
C ILE A 234 -13.35 0.94 7.40
N ASN A 235 -13.43 2.17 6.90
CA ASN A 235 -14.26 3.26 7.46
C ASN A 235 -15.72 3.26 6.94
N GLU A 236 -16.20 2.11 6.45
CA GLU A 236 -17.54 1.77 5.94
C GLU A 236 -17.86 2.05 4.46
N VAL A 237 -18.12 0.96 3.71
CA VAL A 237 -19.42 0.49 3.15
C VAL A 237 -19.26 -1.04 2.99
N PRO A 238 -20.25 -1.92 3.28
CA PRO A 238 -20.19 -3.31 2.80
C PRO A 238 -19.89 -3.34 1.28
N MET A 239 -19.24 -4.39 0.77
CA MET A 239 -18.96 -4.44 -0.68
C MET A 239 -20.26 -4.32 -1.45
N GLY A 240 -20.35 -3.26 -2.25
CA GLY A 240 -21.51 -2.86 -3.05
C GLY A 240 -21.05 -1.87 -4.11
N GLU A 241 -22.00 -1.29 -4.85
CA GLU A 241 -21.71 -0.41 -6.00
C GLU A 241 -20.74 0.72 -5.63
N ASN A 242 -20.99 1.42 -4.51
CA ASN A 242 -20.15 2.52 -4.05
C ASN A 242 -18.68 2.14 -3.81
N MET A 243 -18.42 1.00 -3.17
CA MET A 243 -17.05 0.56 -2.89
C MET A 243 -16.32 0.10 -4.16
N HIS A 244 -17.06 -0.47 -5.12
CA HIS A 244 -16.53 -0.80 -6.44
C HIS A 244 -16.13 0.46 -7.21
N HIS A 245 -16.94 1.53 -7.15
CA HIS A 245 -16.58 2.82 -7.74
C HIS A 245 -15.31 3.40 -7.12
N ILE A 246 -15.16 3.34 -5.79
CA ILE A 246 -13.91 3.78 -5.13
C ILE A 246 -12.72 2.95 -5.59
N LEU A 247 -12.87 1.62 -5.67
CA LEU A 247 -11.81 0.74 -6.19
C LEU A 247 -11.41 1.13 -7.63
N ARG A 248 -12.39 1.33 -8.51
CA ARG A 248 -12.17 1.73 -9.91
C ARG A 248 -11.48 3.09 -10.01
N LEU A 249 -11.86 4.02 -9.14
CA LEU A 249 -11.30 5.36 -9.07
C LEU A 249 -9.83 5.32 -8.62
N CYS A 250 -9.53 4.61 -7.53
CA CYS A 250 -8.17 4.42 -7.03
C CYS A 250 -7.29 3.69 -8.05
N TYR A 251 -7.83 2.67 -8.73
CA TYR A 251 -7.12 1.97 -9.80
C TYR A 251 -6.77 2.93 -10.94
N SER A 252 -7.75 3.70 -11.42
CA SER A 252 -7.55 4.66 -12.52
C SER A 252 -6.56 5.75 -12.13
N ALA A 253 -6.68 6.28 -10.91
CA ALA A 253 -5.75 7.25 -10.34
C ALA A 253 -4.33 6.71 -10.24
N GLU A 254 -4.14 5.43 -9.89
CA GLU A 254 -2.82 4.80 -9.79
C GLU A 254 -2.16 4.73 -11.17
N LEU A 255 -2.91 4.36 -12.21
CA LEU A 255 -2.40 4.34 -13.57
C LEU A 255 -2.00 5.74 -14.06
N ILE A 256 -2.82 6.76 -13.79
CA ILE A 256 -2.48 8.14 -14.17
C ILE A 256 -1.27 8.63 -13.39
N LYS A 257 -1.17 8.32 -12.09
CA LYS A 257 0.00 8.64 -11.27
C LYS A 257 1.27 7.99 -11.82
N VAL A 258 1.21 6.73 -12.25
CA VAL A 258 2.31 6.02 -12.92
C VAL A 258 2.69 6.72 -14.22
N ILE A 259 1.72 6.99 -15.11
CA ILE A 259 1.95 7.68 -16.39
C ILE A 259 2.67 9.00 -16.14
N VAL A 260 2.11 9.88 -15.31
CA VAL A 260 2.64 11.22 -15.07
C VAL A 260 4.02 11.15 -14.41
N THR A 261 4.21 10.26 -13.42
CA THR A 261 5.51 10.13 -12.74
C THR A 261 6.62 9.73 -13.70
N PHE A 262 6.35 8.81 -14.63
CA PHE A 262 7.36 8.33 -15.57
C PHE A 262 7.52 9.23 -16.80
N LEU A 263 6.49 9.97 -17.22
CA LEU A 263 6.64 11.04 -18.22
C LEU A 263 7.60 12.14 -17.75
N CYS A 264 7.57 12.45 -16.45
CA CYS A 264 8.41 13.48 -15.85
C CYS A 264 9.86 13.02 -15.55
N ARG A 265 10.20 11.75 -15.79
CA ARG A 265 11.52 11.15 -15.55
C ARG A 265 12.26 10.87 -16.86
N ASP A 266 13.58 11.03 -16.87
CA ASP A 266 14.42 10.78 -18.06
C ASP A 266 14.56 9.29 -18.39
N ALA A 267 14.48 8.41 -17.37
CA ALA A 267 14.76 6.97 -17.48
C ALA A 267 13.92 6.19 -18.50
N VAL A 268 12.76 6.72 -18.93
CA VAL A 268 11.88 6.04 -19.90
C VAL A 268 12.22 6.38 -21.35
N VAL A 269 12.94 7.48 -21.60
CA VAL A 269 13.34 7.87 -22.96
C VAL A 269 14.53 7.03 -23.43
N ASP A 270 15.46 6.72 -22.54
CA ASP A 270 16.73 6.04 -22.85
C ASP A 270 16.61 4.50 -22.91
N ALA A 271 15.41 3.94 -22.67
CA ALA A 271 15.20 2.50 -22.70
C ALA A 271 15.40 1.95 -24.12
N GLN A 272 16.36 1.03 -24.28
CA GLN A 272 16.67 0.38 -25.56
C GLN A 272 15.43 -0.36 -26.10
N GLN A 273 15.23 -0.27 -27.43
CA GLN A 273 14.13 -0.92 -28.13
C GLN A 273 14.30 -2.44 -28.14
N ASP A 274 13.64 -3.14 -27.22
CA ASP A 274 13.35 -4.56 -27.43
C ASP A 274 12.20 -4.66 -28.44
N SER A 275 12.54 -5.10 -29.64
CA SER A 275 11.74 -5.07 -30.87
C SER A 275 10.56 -6.05 -30.93
N ASN A 276 10.15 -6.67 -29.81
CA ASN A 276 9.08 -7.68 -29.80
C ASN A 276 8.15 -7.53 -28.60
N LEU A 277 7.43 -6.40 -28.50
CA LEU A 277 6.31 -6.28 -27.57
C LEU A 277 5.05 -5.78 -28.27
N GLY A 278 3.89 -6.29 -27.84
CA GLY A 278 2.58 -5.99 -28.40
C GLY A 278 2.31 -4.49 -28.58
N SER A 279 1.49 -4.18 -29.57
CA SER A 279 1.11 -2.81 -29.95
C SER A 279 0.31 -2.13 -28.85
N TRP A 280 0.99 -1.60 -27.84
CA TRP A 280 0.39 -0.67 -26.90
C TRP A 280 -0.03 0.60 -27.64
N ASP A 281 -1.33 0.90 -27.62
CA ASP A 281 -1.82 2.20 -28.05
C ASP A 281 -1.81 3.17 -26.86
N LEU A 282 -0.95 4.17 -26.95
CA LEU A 282 -0.82 5.24 -25.95
C LEU A 282 -1.29 6.60 -26.51
N SER A 283 -2.04 6.59 -27.61
CA SER A 283 -2.61 7.80 -28.23
C SER A 283 -3.44 8.63 -27.25
N GLY A 284 -4.17 7.97 -26.34
CA GLY A 284 -4.95 8.65 -25.29
C GLY A 284 -4.12 9.56 -24.38
N ILE A 285 -2.84 9.24 -24.13
CA ILE A 285 -1.94 10.11 -23.37
C ILE A 285 -1.62 11.38 -24.17
N LYS A 286 -1.39 11.27 -25.48
CA LYS A 286 -1.15 12.43 -26.37
C LYS A 286 -2.39 13.31 -26.51
N LEU A 287 -3.57 12.70 -26.62
CA LEU A 287 -4.84 13.44 -26.62
C LEU A 287 -5.04 14.21 -25.31
N PHE A 288 -4.76 13.58 -24.17
CA PHE A 288 -4.83 14.24 -22.87
C PHE A 288 -3.83 15.41 -22.72
N GLN A 289 -2.59 15.23 -23.20
CA GLN A 289 -1.61 16.32 -23.24
C GLN A 289 -2.13 17.51 -24.07
N THR A 290 -2.73 17.23 -25.22
CA THR A 290 -3.27 18.25 -26.13
C THR A 290 -4.45 18.97 -25.48
N TRP A 291 -5.41 18.23 -24.95
CA TRP A 291 -6.55 18.77 -24.21
C TRP A 291 -6.10 19.64 -23.03
N SER A 292 -5.11 19.17 -22.26
CA SER A 292 -4.57 19.91 -21.10
C SER A 292 -3.96 21.26 -21.50
N LYS A 293 -3.32 21.31 -22.68
CA LYS A 293 -2.75 22.54 -23.26
C LYS A 293 -3.84 23.50 -23.72
N GLU A 294 -4.88 23.00 -24.37
CA GLU A 294 -5.98 23.82 -24.90
C GLU A 294 -6.81 24.47 -23.78
N HIS A 295 -6.96 23.77 -22.65
CA HIS A 295 -7.80 24.21 -21.53
C HIS A 295 -7.02 24.88 -20.39
N ASP A 296 -5.69 25.05 -20.52
CA ASP A 296 -4.79 25.47 -19.42
C ASP A 296 -5.06 24.69 -18.12
N ALA A 297 -5.34 23.39 -18.28
CA ALA A 297 -5.92 22.57 -17.21
C ALA A 297 -4.90 22.21 -16.14
N ILE A 298 -3.60 22.25 -16.46
CA ILE A 298 -2.51 21.87 -15.55
C ILE A 298 -1.53 23.04 -15.41
N LYS A 299 -1.35 23.54 -14.19
CA LYS A 299 -0.44 24.66 -13.90
C LYS A 299 0.89 24.12 -13.37
N PHE A 300 1.97 24.32 -14.12
CA PHE A 300 3.32 23.94 -13.69
C PHE A 300 3.95 25.06 -12.89
N SER A 301 4.46 24.73 -11.70
CA SER A 301 5.32 25.66 -10.96
C SER A 301 6.74 25.62 -11.52
N PRO A 302 7.39 26.78 -11.75
CA PRO A 302 8.77 26.84 -12.26
C PRO A 302 9.82 26.27 -11.29
N ASN A 303 9.44 25.97 -10.03
CA ASN A 303 10.38 25.56 -8.98
C ASN A 303 10.60 24.03 -8.87
N ILE A 304 10.05 23.21 -9.78
CA ILE A 304 10.20 21.74 -9.74
C ILE A 304 11.62 21.33 -10.18
N SER A 305 12.58 21.49 -9.27
CA SER A 305 13.98 21.16 -9.50
C SER A 305 14.18 19.64 -9.56
N GLY A 306 14.62 19.15 -10.72
CA GLY A 306 14.99 17.73 -10.95
C GLY A 306 14.01 16.89 -11.76
N SER A 307 13.05 17.51 -12.45
CA SER A 307 12.16 16.82 -13.40
C SER A 307 12.28 17.41 -14.81
N ARG A 308 11.91 16.65 -15.85
CA ARG A 308 11.83 17.15 -17.23
C ARG A 308 10.93 18.37 -17.38
N LEU A 309 10.00 18.57 -16.44
CA LEU A 309 9.12 19.75 -16.37
C LEU A 309 9.86 21.06 -16.12
N SER A 310 11.12 21.01 -15.65
CA SER A 310 11.99 22.20 -15.55
C SER A 310 12.56 22.64 -16.90
N GLN A 311 12.53 21.76 -17.92
CA GLN A 311 13.13 21.99 -19.24
C GLN A 311 12.10 21.99 -20.37
N GLN A 312 11.00 21.25 -20.22
CA GLN A 312 9.95 21.08 -21.22
C GLN A 312 8.59 21.12 -20.54
N GLU A 313 7.63 21.80 -21.17
CA GLU A 313 6.23 21.74 -20.77
C GLU A 313 5.69 20.31 -20.82
N PHE A 314 4.75 19.98 -19.93
CA PHE A 314 4.16 18.63 -19.85
C PHE A 314 3.61 18.11 -21.17
N TRP A 315 2.97 18.95 -21.97
CA TRP A 315 2.41 18.59 -23.28
C TRP A 315 3.47 18.26 -24.33
N ASN A 316 4.73 18.66 -24.12
CA ASN A 316 5.84 18.38 -25.02
C ASN A 316 6.64 17.14 -24.59
N LEU A 317 6.31 16.53 -23.45
CA LEU A 317 7.00 15.33 -22.98
C LEU A 317 6.78 14.16 -23.94
N ASN A 318 7.87 13.45 -24.18
CA ASN A 318 7.93 12.27 -25.04
C ASN A 318 8.31 11.04 -24.23
N TRP A 319 7.93 9.86 -24.72
CA TRP A 319 8.15 8.59 -24.03
C TRP A 319 8.42 7.46 -25.03
N ASN A 320 9.09 6.43 -24.55
CA ASN A 320 9.19 5.16 -25.25
C ASN A 320 7.90 4.34 -24.97
N VAL A 321 7.13 4.07 -26.02
CA VAL A 321 5.82 3.39 -25.93
C VAL A 321 5.95 1.99 -25.30
N PRO A 322 6.81 1.07 -25.79
CA PRO A 322 7.03 -0.22 -25.15
C PRO A 322 7.42 -0.16 -23.67
N ALA A 323 8.34 0.74 -23.30
CA ALA A 323 8.82 0.84 -21.92
C ALA A 323 7.73 1.35 -20.98
N LEU A 324 6.97 2.38 -21.39
CA LEU A 324 5.88 2.92 -20.59
C LEU A 324 4.73 1.91 -20.45
N GLY A 325 4.36 1.20 -21.52
CA GLY A 325 3.36 0.13 -21.48
C GLY A 325 3.71 -0.98 -20.48
N LYS A 326 4.96 -1.48 -20.49
CA LYS A 326 5.44 -2.47 -19.51
C LYS A 326 5.32 -1.98 -18.06
N LEU A 327 5.66 -0.70 -17.81
CA LEU A 327 5.53 -0.11 -16.49
C LEU A 327 4.06 -0.04 -16.07
N ILE A 328 3.17 0.42 -16.93
CA ILE A 328 1.72 0.49 -16.66
C ILE A 328 1.18 -0.90 -16.30
N ASP A 329 1.51 -1.95 -17.08
CA ASP A 329 1.09 -3.32 -16.78
C ASP A 329 1.62 -3.81 -15.43
N ALA A 330 2.88 -3.54 -15.11
CA ALA A 330 3.50 -3.99 -13.85
C ALA A 330 2.85 -3.33 -12.62
N TYR A 331 2.61 -2.01 -12.68
CA TYR A 331 1.93 -1.30 -11.60
C TYR A 331 0.46 -1.68 -11.49
N ALA A 332 -0.24 -1.86 -12.63
CA ALA A 332 -1.61 -2.31 -12.66
C ALA A 332 -1.76 -3.69 -11.99
N LEU A 333 -0.88 -4.64 -12.32
CA LEU A 333 -0.89 -5.98 -11.74
C LEU A 333 -0.68 -5.94 -10.22
N ALA A 334 0.31 -5.18 -9.76
CA ALA A 334 0.59 -5.02 -8.33
C ALA A 334 -0.61 -4.43 -7.59
N PHE A 335 -1.28 -3.42 -8.15
CA PHE A 335 -2.48 -2.83 -7.56
C PHE A 335 -3.64 -3.85 -7.49
N LEU A 336 -3.93 -4.54 -8.61
CA LEU A 336 -5.03 -5.49 -8.69
C LEU A 336 -4.84 -6.68 -7.75
N ARG A 337 -3.61 -7.18 -7.59
CA ARG A 337 -3.32 -8.22 -6.60
C ARG A 337 -3.62 -7.78 -5.18
N LYS A 338 -3.17 -6.58 -4.78
CA LYS A 338 -3.47 -5.99 -3.47
C LYS A 338 -4.99 -5.82 -3.27
N ALA A 339 -5.69 -5.30 -4.28
CA ALA A 339 -7.14 -5.11 -4.25
C ALA A 339 -7.90 -6.44 -4.15
N LEU A 340 -7.51 -7.46 -4.92
CA LEU A 340 -8.08 -8.81 -4.85
C LEU A 340 -7.92 -9.42 -3.46
N LEU A 341 -6.73 -9.32 -2.88
CA LEU A 341 -6.45 -9.86 -1.55
C LEU A 341 -7.26 -9.14 -0.46
N LEU A 342 -7.31 -7.80 -0.51
CA LEU A 342 -8.11 -7.03 0.44
C LEU A 342 -9.61 -7.34 0.29
N THR A 343 -10.11 -7.40 -0.94
CA THR A 343 -11.55 -7.68 -1.18
C THR A 343 -11.94 -9.08 -0.72
N HIS A 344 -11.08 -10.08 -0.92
CA HIS A 344 -11.31 -11.42 -0.39
C HIS A 344 -11.26 -11.47 1.15
N VAL A 345 -10.25 -10.83 1.77
CA VAL A 345 -10.03 -10.89 3.22
C VAL A 345 -11.02 -10.05 4.01
N HIS A 346 -11.28 -8.83 3.56
CA HIS A 346 -12.06 -7.83 4.30
C HIS A 346 -13.55 -7.93 4.01
N PHE A 347 -13.93 -8.02 2.73
CA PHE A 347 -15.34 -8.11 2.35
C PHE A 347 -15.85 -9.56 2.26
N GLY A 348 -14.95 -10.55 2.27
CA GLY A 348 -15.34 -11.96 2.18
C GLY A 348 -15.86 -12.35 0.80
N VAL A 349 -15.51 -11.61 -0.26
CA VAL A 349 -15.88 -11.93 -1.64
C VAL A 349 -15.28 -13.28 -2.01
N ASP A 350 -16.13 -14.17 -2.50
CA ASP A 350 -15.71 -15.48 -2.98
C ASP A 350 -15.43 -15.40 -4.48
N PHE A 351 -14.20 -15.74 -4.87
CA PHE A 351 -13.75 -15.76 -6.25
C PHE A 351 -13.73 -17.18 -6.84
N THR A 352 -14.24 -18.18 -6.10
CA THR A 352 -14.35 -19.55 -6.62
C THR A 352 -15.23 -19.60 -7.88
N GLY A 353 -14.77 -20.32 -8.90
CA GLY A 353 -15.48 -20.43 -10.17
C GLY A 353 -15.32 -19.24 -11.12
N SER A 354 -14.44 -18.27 -10.83
CA SER A 354 -14.02 -17.25 -11.80
C SER A 354 -13.14 -17.91 -12.88
N HIS A 355 -13.77 -18.65 -13.81
CA HIS A 355 -13.08 -19.35 -14.89
C HIS A 355 -12.58 -18.37 -15.96
N ALA A 356 -11.54 -17.61 -15.65
CA ALA A 356 -10.83 -16.85 -16.66
C ALA A 356 -9.99 -17.82 -17.51
N SER A 357 -10.07 -17.69 -18.84
CA SER A 357 -9.36 -18.59 -19.76
C SER A 357 -7.86 -18.59 -19.48
N PRO A 358 -7.20 -19.77 -19.48
CA PRO A 358 -5.79 -19.91 -19.13
C PRO A 358 -4.84 -19.17 -20.08
N ASP A 359 -5.31 -18.86 -21.29
CA ASP A 359 -4.55 -18.13 -22.32
C ASP A 359 -4.37 -16.64 -22.01
N LEU A 360 -5.13 -16.09 -21.05
CA LEU A 360 -5.05 -14.68 -20.69
C LEU A 360 -3.92 -14.42 -19.70
N SER A 361 -3.29 -13.25 -19.83
CA SER A 361 -2.33 -12.79 -18.84
C SER A 361 -3.01 -12.64 -17.47
N GLU A 362 -2.26 -12.83 -16.39
CA GLU A 362 -2.80 -12.67 -15.04
C GLU A 362 -3.46 -11.31 -14.84
N LEU A 363 -2.85 -10.24 -15.38
CA LEU A 363 -3.42 -8.90 -15.35
C LEU A 363 -4.84 -8.87 -15.93
N GLN A 364 -5.04 -9.43 -17.12
CA GLN A 364 -6.34 -9.49 -17.77
C GLN A 364 -7.34 -10.34 -16.99
N ARG A 365 -6.90 -11.46 -16.42
CA ARG A 365 -7.75 -12.31 -15.57
C ARG A 365 -8.22 -11.54 -14.34
N LEU A 366 -7.31 -10.88 -13.63
CA LEU A 366 -7.65 -10.09 -12.44
C LEU A 366 -8.54 -8.89 -12.75
N SER A 367 -8.30 -8.16 -13.85
CA SER A 367 -9.19 -7.08 -14.31
C SER A 367 -10.61 -7.61 -14.54
N LYS A 368 -10.77 -8.78 -15.16
CA LYS A 368 -12.09 -9.41 -15.37
C LYS A 368 -12.72 -9.86 -14.07
N THR A 369 -11.97 -10.54 -13.19
CA THR A 369 -12.46 -11.03 -11.89
C THR A 369 -12.94 -9.89 -10.99
N LEU A 370 -12.22 -8.76 -10.97
CA LEU A 370 -12.59 -7.56 -10.21
C LEU A 370 -13.56 -6.63 -10.97
N ARG A 371 -13.91 -6.95 -12.23
CA ARG A 371 -14.70 -6.11 -13.15
C ARG A 371 -14.18 -4.68 -13.26
N LEU A 372 -12.87 -4.56 -13.42
CA LEU A 372 -12.16 -3.29 -13.61
C LEU A 372 -11.78 -3.12 -15.08
N PRO A 373 -11.70 -1.87 -15.57
CA PRO A 373 -11.28 -1.61 -16.94
C PRO A 373 -9.85 -2.12 -17.19
N SER A 374 -9.55 -2.48 -18.43
CA SER A 374 -8.15 -2.74 -18.80
C SER A 374 -7.32 -1.45 -18.76
N PRO A 375 -5.98 -1.53 -18.59
CA PRO A 375 -5.14 -0.34 -18.66
C PRO A 375 -5.33 0.47 -19.96
N GLN A 376 -5.54 -0.21 -21.09
CA GLN A 376 -5.80 0.41 -22.39
C GLN A 376 -7.14 1.16 -22.40
N GLU A 377 -8.18 0.62 -21.76
CA GLU A 377 -9.46 1.31 -21.61
C GLU A 377 -9.35 2.57 -20.74
N VAL A 378 -8.56 2.53 -19.67
CA VAL A 378 -8.31 3.72 -18.82
C VAL A 378 -7.60 4.80 -19.62
N ILE A 379 -6.60 4.43 -20.43
CA ILE A 379 -5.89 5.38 -21.31
C ILE A 379 -6.81 5.89 -22.43
N GLY A 380 -7.65 5.04 -23.01
CA GLY A 380 -8.66 5.43 -23.98
C GLY A 380 -9.64 6.45 -23.40
N LYS A 381 -10.12 6.24 -22.17
CA LYS A 381 -10.93 7.23 -21.44
C LYS A 381 -10.17 8.53 -21.18
N LEU A 382 -8.91 8.43 -20.77
CA LEU A 382 -8.03 9.60 -20.55
C LEU A 382 -7.91 10.47 -21.82
N GLY A 383 -7.97 9.86 -23.01
CA GLY A 383 -7.90 10.59 -24.27
C GLY A 383 -9.22 11.19 -24.76
N ASN A 384 -10.36 10.58 -24.43
CA ASN A 384 -11.63 10.84 -25.13
C ASN A 384 -12.79 11.32 -24.23
N ASP A 385 -12.64 11.27 -22.90
CA ASP A 385 -13.68 11.64 -21.94
C ASP A 385 -13.27 12.92 -21.21
N GLU A 386 -13.85 14.07 -21.59
CA GLU A 386 -13.52 15.38 -21.01
C GLU A 386 -13.76 15.44 -19.49
N GLY A 387 -14.78 14.74 -18.99
CA GLY A 387 -15.06 14.67 -17.55
C GLY A 387 -13.93 13.97 -16.81
N PHE A 388 -13.49 12.84 -17.35
CA PHE A 388 -12.36 12.10 -16.79
C PHE A 388 -11.03 12.87 -16.93
N GLN A 389 -10.83 13.59 -18.03
CA GLN A 389 -9.66 14.47 -18.24
C GLN A 389 -9.60 15.59 -17.20
N MET A 390 -10.73 16.23 -16.90
CA MET A 390 -10.81 17.27 -15.88
C MET A 390 -10.46 16.73 -14.49
N VAL A 391 -10.98 15.56 -14.13
CA VAL A 391 -10.65 14.90 -12.86
C VAL A 391 -9.16 14.52 -12.80
N ALA A 392 -8.61 13.97 -13.88
CA ALA A 392 -7.20 13.64 -13.99
C ALA A 392 -6.29 14.87 -13.84
N ALA A 393 -6.64 15.99 -14.48
CA ALA A 393 -5.91 17.24 -14.37
C ALA A 393 -5.93 17.80 -12.94
N ARG A 394 -7.06 17.70 -12.22
CA ARG A 394 -7.15 18.06 -10.79
C ARG A 394 -6.18 17.24 -9.94
N TRP A 395 -6.13 15.92 -10.15
CA TRP A 395 -5.17 15.06 -9.43
C TRP A 395 -3.73 15.48 -9.68
N ILE A 396 -3.37 15.77 -10.93
CA ILE A 396 -2.01 16.19 -11.31
C ILE A 396 -1.67 17.55 -10.67
N ASN A 397 -2.56 18.53 -10.76
CA ASN A 397 -2.35 19.86 -10.16
C ASN A 397 -2.12 19.80 -8.65
N SER A 398 -2.86 18.94 -7.95
CA SER A 398 -2.77 18.83 -6.49
C SER A 398 -1.37 18.46 -5.98
N VAL A 399 -0.56 17.74 -6.78
CA VAL A 399 0.83 17.39 -6.43
C VAL A 399 1.82 18.45 -6.85
N LEU A 400 1.63 19.04 -8.03
CA LEU A 400 2.57 20.02 -8.59
C LEU A 400 2.61 21.30 -7.76
N VAL A 401 1.46 21.76 -7.24
CA VAL A 401 1.38 22.93 -6.35
C VAL A 401 2.02 22.66 -4.98
N SER A 402 1.84 21.46 -4.44
CA SER A 402 2.42 21.06 -3.15
C SER A 402 3.96 20.97 -3.19
N THR A 403 4.53 20.50 -4.31
CA THR A 403 5.99 20.40 -4.48
C THR A 403 6.70 21.76 -4.59
N ALA A 404 5.98 22.81 -5.01
CA ALA A 404 6.50 24.16 -5.15
C ALA A 404 6.63 24.92 -3.82
N ALA A 405 5.85 24.55 -2.81
CA ALA A 405 5.74 25.32 -1.58
C ALA A 405 6.84 25.02 -0.55
N LYS A 406 7.44 23.80 -0.55
CA LYS A 406 8.53 23.43 0.39
C LYS A 406 9.46 22.36 -0.20
N GLU A 407 10.73 22.71 -0.38
CA GLU A 407 11.88 21.81 -0.67
C GLU A 407 12.08 20.65 0.34
N ARG A 408 11.28 20.57 1.42
CA ARG A 408 11.34 19.49 2.44
C ARG A 408 10.37 18.33 2.20
N LEU A 409 9.49 18.38 1.18
CA LEU A 409 8.52 17.31 0.85
C LEU A 409 9.03 16.31 -0.19
N ARG A 410 10.35 16.10 -0.25
CA ARG A 410 10.98 15.11 -1.15
C ARG A 410 10.70 13.64 -0.79
N THR A 411 9.79 13.35 0.14
CA THR A 411 9.38 11.98 0.52
C THR A 411 7.97 11.59 0.09
N ASP A 412 7.06 12.54 -0.16
CA ASP A 412 5.63 12.21 -0.36
C ASP A 412 5.21 12.08 -1.83
N ALA A 413 5.98 12.65 -2.77
CA ALA A 413 5.81 12.39 -4.21
C ALA A 413 6.41 11.03 -4.66
N GLN A 414 6.90 10.20 -3.73
CA GLN A 414 7.64 8.95 -3.99
C GLN A 414 6.84 7.65 -3.73
N TYR A 415 5.52 7.69 -3.50
CA TYR A 415 4.72 6.48 -3.22
C TYR A 415 4.39 5.61 -4.43
N LEU A 416 5.25 5.53 -5.45
CA LEU A 416 5.17 4.43 -6.42
C LEU A 416 6.05 3.30 -5.93
N SER A 417 5.43 2.34 -5.23
CA SER A 417 6.12 1.12 -4.81
C SER A 417 6.70 0.42 -6.04
N HIS A 418 7.96 -0.03 -5.95
CA HIS A 418 8.60 -0.78 -7.03
C HIS A 418 7.71 -1.97 -7.39
N PRO A 419 7.27 -2.18 -8.65
CA PRO A 419 6.26 -3.17 -9.01
C PRO A 419 6.86 -4.55 -9.30
N SER A 420 8.18 -4.65 -9.43
CA SER A 420 8.85 -5.87 -9.83
C SER A 420 9.21 -6.75 -8.62
N ILE A 421 9.81 -7.90 -8.92
CA ILE A 421 10.22 -8.89 -7.92
C ILE A 421 11.40 -8.33 -7.12
N PHE A 422 11.32 -8.41 -5.79
CA PHE A 422 12.43 -8.03 -4.92
C PHE A 422 13.43 -9.19 -4.80
N GLU A 423 14.62 -8.97 -5.34
CA GLU A 423 15.76 -9.89 -5.34
C GLU A 423 16.81 -9.45 -4.33
N LEU A 424 17.48 -10.41 -3.70
CA LEU A 424 18.76 -10.15 -3.03
C LEU A 424 19.88 -10.25 -4.08
N VAL A 425 21.02 -9.63 -3.81
CA VAL A 425 22.20 -9.62 -4.70
C VAL A 425 22.58 -11.04 -5.12
N GLY A 426 22.69 -11.28 -6.43
CA GLY A 426 23.13 -12.57 -6.96
C GLY A 426 24.55 -12.89 -6.49
N LEU A 427 24.74 -14.07 -5.90
CA LEU A 427 26.05 -14.52 -5.42
C LEU A 427 26.75 -15.42 -6.46
N PRO A 428 28.09 -15.41 -6.52
CA PRO A 428 28.84 -16.32 -7.40
C PRO A 428 28.58 -17.80 -7.09
N LYS A 429 28.62 -18.66 -8.12
CA LYS A 429 28.47 -20.11 -7.94
C LYS A 429 29.57 -20.72 -7.07
N HIS A 430 30.81 -20.23 -7.19
CA HIS A 430 31.96 -20.71 -6.42
C HIS A 430 32.33 -19.69 -5.35
N TYR A 431 32.53 -20.15 -4.12
CA TYR A 431 32.87 -19.26 -3.00
C TYR A 431 34.23 -18.57 -3.17
N ASP A 432 35.17 -19.23 -3.86
CA ASP A 432 36.50 -18.69 -4.14
C ASP A 432 36.40 -17.38 -4.94
N THR A 433 35.47 -17.30 -5.90
CA THR A 433 35.20 -16.07 -6.66
C THR A 433 34.76 -14.92 -5.75
N LEU A 434 33.93 -15.19 -4.73
CA LEU A 434 33.53 -14.18 -3.75
C LEU A 434 34.72 -13.71 -2.90
N THR A 435 35.64 -14.62 -2.57
CA THR A 435 36.87 -14.34 -1.83
C THR A 435 37.84 -13.49 -2.65
N GLU A 436 38.02 -13.83 -3.93
CA GLU A 436 38.81 -13.05 -4.90
C GLU A 436 38.23 -11.63 -5.07
N GLU A 437 36.91 -11.51 -5.19
CA GLU A 437 36.25 -10.21 -5.27
C GLU A 437 36.49 -9.38 -4.00
N ALA A 438 36.48 -9.99 -2.82
CA ALA A 438 36.79 -9.28 -1.57
C ALA A 438 38.22 -8.72 -1.54
N ILE A 439 39.21 -9.46 -2.04
CA ILE A 439 40.62 -9.05 -2.08
C ILE A 439 40.84 -7.85 -3.03
N LYS A 440 40.07 -7.79 -4.12
CA LYS A 440 40.14 -6.67 -5.09
C LYS A 440 39.59 -5.37 -4.51
N ARG A 441 38.72 -5.43 -3.50
CA ARG A 441 38.08 -4.24 -2.92
C ARG A 441 39.00 -3.50 -1.97
N ARG A 442 38.69 -2.22 -1.76
CA ARG A 442 39.40 -1.34 -0.84
C ARG A 442 38.42 -0.75 0.17
N CYS A 443 38.89 -0.57 1.40
CA CYS A 443 38.13 0.01 2.48
C CYS A 443 37.74 1.45 2.11
N PRO A 444 36.44 1.81 2.16
CA PRO A 444 35.98 3.15 1.79
C PRO A 444 36.55 4.24 2.72
N THR A 445 36.90 3.89 3.96
CA THR A 445 37.45 4.86 4.94
C THR A 445 38.96 5.07 4.80
N THR A 446 39.73 4.02 4.47
CA THR A 446 41.20 4.09 4.51
C THR A 446 41.88 3.95 3.15
N GLY A 447 41.16 3.52 2.11
CA GLY A 447 41.72 3.19 0.80
C GLY A 447 42.63 1.95 0.77
N LYS A 448 42.85 1.29 1.92
CA LYS A 448 43.65 0.06 2.06
C LYS A 448 42.79 -1.19 1.79
N GLU A 449 43.38 -2.36 1.93
CA GLU A 449 42.66 -3.63 1.83
C GLU A 449 41.55 -3.76 2.90
N VAL A 450 40.49 -4.49 2.55
CA VAL A 450 39.34 -4.68 3.44
C VAL A 450 39.69 -5.68 4.55
N THR A 451 39.60 -5.25 5.80
CA THR A 451 39.78 -6.11 6.98
C THR A 451 38.43 -6.68 7.41
N ASP A 452 38.36 -7.99 7.68
CA ASP A 452 37.11 -8.71 7.98
C ASP A 452 35.97 -8.40 6.98
N PRO A 453 36.15 -8.75 5.68
CA PRO A 453 35.26 -8.33 4.62
C PRO A 453 33.84 -8.90 4.78
N ALA A 454 32.85 -8.02 4.68
CA ALA A 454 31.44 -8.36 4.61
C ALA A 454 30.81 -7.79 3.34
N ILE A 455 29.95 -8.59 2.70
CA ILE A 455 29.12 -8.16 1.57
C ILE A 455 27.68 -7.92 2.03
N CYS A 456 27.08 -6.79 1.65
CA CYS A 456 25.66 -6.54 1.86
C CYS A 456 24.81 -7.21 0.77
N LEU A 457 23.81 -8.00 1.15
CA LEU A 457 22.94 -8.68 0.19
C LEU A 457 21.84 -7.79 -0.41
N PHE A 458 21.71 -6.54 0.04
CA PHE A 458 20.78 -5.58 -0.56
C PHE A 458 21.42 -4.77 -1.69
N CYS A 459 22.68 -4.35 -1.55
CA CYS A 459 23.35 -3.47 -2.53
C CYS A 459 24.62 -4.06 -3.17
N GLY A 460 25.19 -5.12 -2.61
CA GLY A 460 26.38 -5.79 -3.14
C GLY A 460 27.70 -5.11 -2.80
N GLU A 461 27.67 -4.06 -1.97
CA GLU A 461 28.88 -3.42 -1.47
C GLU A 461 29.66 -4.35 -0.52
N ILE A 462 30.99 -4.32 -0.65
CA ILE A 462 31.92 -5.08 0.20
C ILE A 462 32.76 -4.07 0.99
N PHE A 463 32.74 -4.20 2.31
CA PHE A 463 33.45 -3.29 3.22
C PHE A 463 33.87 -4.02 4.50
N CYS A 464 34.62 -3.33 5.36
CA CYS A 464 35.09 -3.90 6.61
C CYS A 464 33.93 -4.03 7.60
N SER A 465 33.72 -5.21 8.19
CA SER A 465 32.69 -5.41 9.22
C SER A 465 33.14 -4.78 10.56
N GLN A 466 33.87 -5.54 11.38
CA GLN A 466 34.24 -5.14 12.75
C GLN A 466 35.62 -4.47 12.85
N ALA A 467 36.17 -3.97 11.74
CA ALA A 467 37.52 -3.40 11.76
C ALA A 467 37.55 -2.00 12.38
N SER A 468 38.59 -1.70 13.16
CA SER A 468 38.78 -0.38 13.80
C SER A 468 38.78 0.78 12.80
N CYS A 469 39.21 0.53 11.56
CA CYS A 469 39.22 1.55 10.50
C CYS A 469 37.84 2.03 10.08
N CYS A 470 36.79 1.22 10.24
CA CYS A 470 35.42 1.58 9.91
C CYS A 470 34.57 1.78 11.16
N MET A 471 35.16 1.71 12.35
CA MET A 471 34.46 1.93 13.61
C MET A 471 34.31 3.42 13.87
N THR A 472 33.11 3.86 14.23
CA THR A 472 32.85 5.25 14.63
C THR A 472 33.04 5.44 16.13
N ASP A 473 33.11 6.69 16.59
CA ASP A 473 33.27 7.08 18.01
C ASP A 473 32.22 6.50 18.96
N ARG A 474 31.09 6.01 18.43
CA ARG A 474 30.02 5.33 19.19
C ARG A 474 30.12 3.81 19.15
N ASN A 475 31.28 3.24 18.82
CA ASN A 475 31.51 1.80 18.63
C ASN A 475 30.55 1.15 17.61
N LYS A 476 30.06 1.90 16.62
CA LYS A 476 29.29 1.31 15.52
C LYS A 476 30.24 0.78 14.45
N GLY A 477 30.13 -0.49 14.08
CA GLY A 477 30.90 -1.14 13.03
C GLY A 477 30.42 -0.80 11.62
N GLY A 478 31.08 -1.37 10.62
CA GLY A 478 30.77 -1.10 9.22
C GLY A 478 29.42 -1.67 8.78
N CYS A 479 29.05 -2.89 9.18
CA CYS A 479 27.77 -3.48 8.79
C CYS A 479 26.61 -2.72 9.44
N TYR A 480 26.75 -2.35 10.72
CA TYR A 480 25.73 -1.60 11.45
C TYR A 480 25.49 -0.22 10.83
N GLN A 481 26.56 0.51 10.51
CA GLN A 481 26.46 1.82 9.83
C GLN A 481 25.88 1.71 8.42
N HIS A 482 26.32 0.70 7.65
CA HIS A 482 25.83 0.51 6.30
C HIS A 482 24.33 0.16 6.31
N ARG A 483 23.88 -0.67 7.25
CA ARG A 483 22.46 -1.00 7.42
C ARG A 483 21.59 0.25 7.56
N GLU A 484 21.97 1.18 8.44
CA GLU A 484 21.23 2.42 8.68
C GLU A 484 21.06 3.25 7.38
N LYS A 485 22.00 3.15 6.44
CA LYS A 485 21.97 3.87 5.15
C LYS A 485 21.30 3.10 4.02
N CYS A 486 21.49 1.77 3.96
CA CYS A 486 21.08 0.95 2.82
C CYS A 486 19.67 0.38 2.97
N SER A 487 19.34 -0.15 4.15
CA SER A 487 18.16 -1.01 4.36
C SER A 487 17.38 -0.67 5.63
N GLY A 488 17.76 0.42 6.31
CA GLY A 488 17.11 0.94 7.51
C GLY A 488 17.35 0.05 8.73
N ASN A 489 16.29 -0.64 9.17
CA ASN A 489 16.28 -1.37 10.44
C ASN A 489 16.79 -2.82 10.32
N ILE A 490 16.83 -3.36 9.10
CA ILE A 490 17.17 -4.76 8.81
C ILE A 490 18.48 -4.80 8.02
N GLY A 491 19.36 -5.75 8.29
CA GLY A 491 20.58 -5.99 7.54
C GLY A 491 20.82 -7.46 7.29
N ILE A 492 21.20 -7.83 6.07
CA ILE A 492 21.64 -9.19 5.73
C ILE A 492 23.00 -9.09 5.06
N PHE A 493 24.01 -9.66 5.69
CA PHE A 493 25.38 -9.61 5.23
C PHE A 493 25.98 -11.01 5.17
N ILE A 494 26.98 -11.23 4.32
CA ILE A 494 27.85 -12.41 4.43
C ILE A 494 29.23 -11.93 4.83
N ASN A 495 29.73 -12.40 5.97
CA ASN A 495 31.14 -12.26 6.30
C ASN A 495 31.94 -13.29 5.49
N ILE A 496 32.72 -12.79 4.53
CA ILE A 496 33.38 -13.60 3.52
C ILE A 496 34.50 -14.45 4.15
N ARG A 497 35.18 -13.95 5.20
CA ARG A 497 36.23 -14.71 5.88
C ARG A 497 35.66 -15.83 6.77
N LYS A 498 34.52 -15.58 7.42
CA LYS A 498 33.88 -16.52 8.33
C LYS A 498 32.95 -17.51 7.61
N CYS A 499 32.58 -17.26 6.35
CA CYS A 499 31.57 -18.03 5.63
C CYS A 499 30.24 -18.12 6.41
N MET A 500 29.85 -16.99 7.01
CA MET A 500 28.65 -16.87 7.83
C MET A 500 27.80 -15.68 7.37
N VAL A 501 26.48 -15.86 7.38
CA VAL A 501 25.48 -14.81 7.20
C VAL A 501 25.27 -14.11 8.54
N LEU A 502 25.29 -12.78 8.53
CA LEU A 502 24.90 -11.92 9.64
C LEU A 502 23.52 -11.33 9.36
N PHE A 503 22.56 -11.65 10.21
CA PHE A 503 21.29 -10.93 10.28
C PHE A 503 21.38 -9.84 11.34
N LEU A 504 20.99 -8.62 10.99
CA LEU A 504 20.86 -7.50 11.91
C LEU A 504 19.41 -6.99 11.92
N HIS A 505 18.87 -6.71 13.10
CA HIS A 505 17.60 -6.04 13.30
C HIS A 505 17.67 -5.13 14.52
N HIS A 506 17.50 -3.82 14.33
CA HIS A 506 17.75 -2.81 15.38
C HIS A 506 19.12 -2.99 16.06
N SER A 507 19.20 -3.15 17.38
CA SER A 507 20.46 -3.41 18.10
C SER A 507 20.78 -4.91 18.26
N HIS A 508 19.99 -5.78 17.63
CA HIS A 508 20.12 -7.23 17.75
C HIS A 508 20.64 -7.84 16.45
N GLY A 509 21.26 -9.01 16.57
CA GLY A 509 21.71 -9.77 15.42
C GLY A 509 21.87 -11.25 15.73
N SER A 510 22.14 -12.03 14.68
CA SER A 510 22.47 -13.46 14.80
C SER A 510 23.30 -13.92 13.61
N TRP A 511 24.14 -14.93 13.84
CA TRP A 511 24.94 -15.56 12.80
C TRP A 511 24.29 -16.85 12.30
N TYR A 512 24.34 -17.08 10.99
CA TYR A 512 23.89 -18.29 10.31
C TYR A 512 24.94 -18.79 9.33
N HIS A 513 24.89 -20.07 8.97
CA HIS A 513 25.77 -20.58 7.92
C HIS A 513 25.42 -19.94 6.58
N ALA A 514 26.45 -19.55 5.82
CA ALA A 514 26.25 -19.08 4.47
C ALA A 514 25.63 -20.19 3.58
N PRO A 515 24.89 -19.83 2.52
CA PRO A 515 24.20 -20.78 1.65
C PRO A 515 25.17 -21.48 0.67
N TYR A 516 26.36 -21.82 1.14
CA TYR A 516 27.42 -22.48 0.39
C TYR A 516 27.71 -23.84 1.01
N LEU A 517 27.81 -24.87 0.16
CA LEU A 517 28.02 -26.25 0.57
C LEU A 517 29.14 -26.88 -0.24
N ASP A 518 29.86 -27.81 0.36
CA ASP A 518 30.79 -28.65 -0.39
C ASP A 518 30.06 -29.69 -1.25
N ARG A 519 30.83 -30.50 -1.98
CA ARG A 519 30.31 -31.60 -2.83
C ARG A 519 29.47 -32.64 -2.07
N HIS A 520 29.63 -32.72 -0.75
CA HIS A 520 28.93 -33.67 0.12
C HIS A 520 27.71 -33.03 0.81
N GLY A 521 27.46 -31.74 0.58
CA GLY A 521 26.35 -31.00 1.17
C GLY A 521 26.62 -30.45 2.57
N GLU A 522 27.88 -30.41 3.00
CA GLU A 522 28.28 -29.88 4.30
C GLU A 522 28.67 -28.40 4.25
N VAL A 523 28.48 -27.71 5.36
CA VAL A 523 28.91 -26.31 5.54
C VAL A 523 30.35 -26.27 6.07
N ASP A 524 31.12 -25.24 5.71
CA ASP A 524 32.47 -25.03 6.23
C ASP A 524 32.61 -23.64 6.89
N PRO A 525 32.03 -23.44 8.09
CA PRO A 525 32.20 -22.19 8.82
C PRO A 525 33.68 -21.96 9.11
N THR A 526 34.15 -20.73 8.92
CA THR A 526 35.56 -20.31 9.02
C THR A 526 36.52 -20.94 8.02
N LEU A 527 36.01 -21.66 7.01
CA LEU A 527 36.76 -22.17 5.86
C LEU A 527 37.98 -23.04 6.24
N ARG A 528 37.88 -23.83 7.33
CA ARG A 528 39.02 -24.61 7.85
C ARG A 528 39.26 -25.89 7.08
N ARG A 529 38.25 -26.42 6.39
CA ARG A 529 38.35 -27.71 5.68
C ARG A 529 38.94 -27.55 4.29
N HIS A 530 39.10 -26.31 3.80
CA HIS A 530 39.67 -26.00 2.49
C HIS A 530 38.98 -26.75 1.34
N HIS A 531 37.71 -27.11 1.53
CA HIS A 531 36.89 -27.70 0.48
C HIS A 531 36.33 -26.60 -0.42
N GLN A 532 36.23 -26.89 -1.71
CA GLN A 532 35.53 -26.00 -2.63
C GLN A 532 34.04 -25.97 -2.26
N LEU A 533 33.52 -24.75 -2.06
CA LEU A 533 32.12 -24.53 -1.71
C LEU A 533 31.35 -23.94 -2.89
N PHE A 534 30.13 -24.45 -3.07
CA PHE A 534 29.22 -24.07 -4.14
C PHE A 534 27.94 -23.46 -3.57
N LEU A 535 27.46 -22.40 -4.22
CA LEU A 535 26.20 -21.75 -3.85
C LEU A 535 25.03 -22.73 -4.03
N ASN A 536 24.28 -22.94 -2.96
CA ASN A 536 23.03 -23.66 -2.99
C ASN A 536 21.87 -22.66 -3.13
N GLN A 537 21.38 -22.51 -4.37
CA GLN A 537 20.31 -21.55 -4.69
C GLN A 537 19.05 -21.76 -3.82
N LYS A 538 18.65 -23.02 -3.59
CA LYS A 538 17.48 -23.34 -2.74
C LYS A 538 17.65 -22.83 -1.31
N ARG A 539 18.85 -22.93 -0.73
CA ARG A 539 19.14 -22.37 0.60
C ARG A 539 19.17 -20.84 0.57
N TYR A 540 19.72 -20.24 -0.49
CA TYR A 540 19.72 -18.79 -0.66
C TYR A 540 18.29 -18.23 -0.66
N ASP A 541 17.43 -18.80 -1.49
CA ASP A 541 16.04 -18.35 -1.64
C ASP A 541 15.25 -18.59 -0.36
N LYS A 542 15.34 -19.78 0.24
CA LYS A 542 14.54 -20.15 1.42
C LYS A 542 15.02 -19.50 2.73
N LEU A 543 16.34 -19.44 2.96
CA LEU A 543 16.87 -18.98 4.25
C LEU A 543 17.04 -17.47 4.30
N LEU A 544 17.34 -16.83 3.18
CA LEU A 544 17.66 -15.40 3.15
C LEU A 544 16.52 -14.61 2.54
N ARG A 545 16.14 -14.92 1.31
CA ARG A 545 15.17 -14.14 0.55
C ARG A 545 13.75 -14.30 1.09
N GLU A 546 13.27 -15.51 1.31
CA GLU A 546 11.95 -15.77 1.87
C GLU A 546 11.83 -15.22 3.31
N ALA A 547 12.89 -15.39 4.13
CA ALA A 547 12.94 -14.81 5.47
C ALA A 547 12.87 -13.27 5.45
N TRP A 548 13.46 -12.62 4.45
CA TRP A 548 13.35 -11.19 4.24
C TRP A 548 11.95 -10.77 3.79
N LEU A 549 11.45 -11.35 2.70
CA LEU A 549 10.16 -10.98 2.09
C LEU A 549 8.97 -11.23 3.03
N ASN A 550 9.05 -12.24 3.89
CA ASN A 550 8.02 -12.54 4.89
C ASN A 550 8.24 -11.81 6.22
N HIS A 551 9.11 -10.79 6.28
CA HIS A 551 9.45 -10.05 7.50
C HIS A 551 9.89 -10.95 8.68
N GLY A 552 10.47 -12.11 8.37
CA GLY A 552 10.83 -13.15 9.33
C GLY A 552 12.16 -12.94 10.04
N ILE A 553 12.98 -11.96 9.61
CA ILE A 553 14.34 -11.72 10.15
C ILE A 553 14.33 -11.52 11.68
N PRO A 554 13.45 -10.71 12.29
CA PRO A 554 13.37 -10.60 13.75
C PRO A 554 13.10 -11.95 14.43
N SER A 555 12.21 -12.78 13.86
CA SER A 555 11.91 -14.11 14.39
C SER A 555 13.05 -15.11 14.20
N VAL A 556 13.84 -14.97 13.14
CA VAL A 556 15.06 -15.75 12.87
C VAL A 556 16.14 -15.42 13.90
N ILE A 557 16.26 -14.14 14.27
CA ILE A 557 17.17 -13.65 15.31
C ILE A 557 16.71 -14.13 16.70
N SER A 558 15.44 -13.92 17.07
CA SER A 558 14.90 -14.28 18.40
C SER A 558 15.10 -15.77 18.71
N ARG A 559 14.71 -16.65 17.77
CA ARG A 559 14.85 -18.11 17.94
C ARG A 559 16.29 -18.57 18.14
N ARG A 560 17.28 -17.82 17.66
CA ARG A 560 18.70 -18.11 17.89
C ARG A 560 19.20 -17.53 19.20
N LEU A 561 18.79 -16.32 19.55
CA LEU A 561 19.13 -15.72 20.84
C LEU A 561 18.57 -16.53 22.03
N GLU A 562 17.45 -17.24 21.84
CA GLU A 562 16.91 -18.16 22.83
C GLU A 562 17.76 -19.44 23.01
N GLY A 563 18.53 -19.84 21.98
CA GLY A 563 19.38 -21.04 22.00
C GLY A 563 20.87 -20.80 22.24
N ASP A 564 21.37 -19.60 21.91
CA ASP A 564 22.77 -19.19 22.06
C ASP A 564 22.90 -18.11 23.14
N MET A 565 23.78 -18.31 24.12
CA MET A 565 24.17 -17.28 25.11
C MET A 565 25.07 -16.19 24.50
N ASN A 566 24.66 -15.58 23.38
CA ASN A 566 25.41 -14.50 22.75
C ASN A 566 25.16 -13.18 23.48
N THR A 567 26.24 -12.56 23.98
CA THR A 567 26.20 -11.44 24.94
C THR A 567 26.07 -10.05 24.31
N GLY A 568 25.56 -9.94 23.08
CA GLY A 568 25.42 -8.66 22.38
C GLY A 568 26.68 -8.22 21.63
N GLY A 569 26.86 -6.91 21.43
CA GLY A 569 27.98 -6.36 20.63
C GLY A 569 27.71 -6.29 19.12
N TRP A 570 26.48 -6.56 18.68
CA TRP A 570 26.06 -6.49 17.27
C TRP A 570 26.26 -5.11 16.64
N GLU A 571 26.21 -4.06 17.47
CA GLU A 571 26.47 -2.69 17.05
C GLU A 571 27.90 -2.50 16.54
N THR A 572 28.85 -3.28 17.05
CA THR A 572 30.27 -3.18 16.67
C THR A 572 30.59 -3.79 15.31
N LEU A 573 29.66 -4.55 14.70
CA LEU A 573 29.86 -5.31 13.46
C LEU A 573 29.63 -4.51 12.18
#